data_AF-A0A0B8NKC5-F1
#
_entry.id   AF-A0A0B8NKC5-F1
#
_cell.length_a   1.000
_cell.length_b   1.000
_cell.length_c   1.000
_cell.angle_alpha   90.00
_cell.angle_beta   90.00
_cell.angle_gamma   90.00
#
_symmetry.space_group_name_H-M   'P 1'
#
loop_
_entity.id
_entity.type
_entity.pdbx_description
1 polymer ?
#
loop_
_entity_poly.entity_id
_entity_poly.type
_entity_poly.pdbx_seq_one_letter_code
_entity_poly.pdbx_strand_id
1 'polypeptide(L)'
;MTEKMSWRETIRSYLDKRLMWVFMMGCSSGFPWVLIGSNMSGWLKDAGLTRAAIGYFGSVFAVYAINFMWAPLVDRVKLPLLHRFLGQRRSWILLCQAVILGCTLGIAGVDPAKNLMFTSMLALCIAIASATKDVAIDAYRIDTFPKSEPSKLPQASAMAVIGWWTGYSLPGYLAFVNADTIGWNGVYMGMAALVGVLMLFTLLVGEPKTDRSALQAEAEQRHAKVVGSRLVAWFSVTLIEPFADFFRRNGVRVAMTLLLFVFLFKIGEAFAECRYLSTKRSALATNK
;
A
#
# COMPACT_ATOMS: atom_id res chain seq x y z
N MET A 1 2.86 10.42 -36.15
CA MET A 1 4.08 9.60 -36.40
C MET A 1 4.67 9.26 -35.04
N THR A 2 4.53 8.01 -34.60
CA THR A 2 5.16 7.52 -33.38
C THR A 2 6.64 7.34 -33.71
N GLU A 3 7.49 8.31 -33.34
CA GLU A 3 8.93 8.10 -33.42
C GLU A 3 9.29 6.86 -32.61
N LYS A 4 9.87 5.86 -33.28
CA LYS A 4 10.38 4.66 -32.62
C LYS A 4 11.59 5.08 -31.79
N MET A 5 11.37 5.31 -30.50
CA MET A 5 12.44 5.57 -29.55
C MET A 5 13.51 4.48 -29.66
N SER A 6 14.76 4.90 -29.78
CA SER A 6 15.91 3.98 -29.73
C SER A 6 15.94 3.27 -28.37
N TRP A 7 16.41 2.02 -28.32
CA TRP A 7 16.55 1.27 -27.07
C TRP A 7 17.32 2.04 -25.99
N ARG A 8 18.31 2.85 -26.40
CA ARG A 8 19.07 3.73 -25.50
C ARG A 8 18.22 4.87 -24.93
N GLU A 9 17.32 5.43 -25.72
CA GLU A 9 16.41 6.50 -25.31
C GLU A 9 15.32 5.97 -24.38
N THR A 10 14.83 4.75 -24.65
CA THR A 10 13.89 4.05 -23.76
C THR A 10 14.51 3.82 -22.38
N ILE A 11 15.73 3.27 -22.31
CA ILE A 11 16.42 3.06 -21.03
C ILE A 11 16.71 4.39 -20.32
N ARG A 12 17.13 5.41 -21.07
CA ARG A 12 17.38 6.75 -20.51
C ARG A 12 16.10 7.39 -19.95
N SER A 13 14.93 7.10 -20.55
CA SER A 13 13.64 7.53 -20.02
C SER A 13 13.36 6.95 -18.63
N TYR A 14 13.74 5.69 -18.38
CA TYR A 14 13.58 5.04 -17.07
C TYR A 14 14.53 5.59 -15.98
N LEU A 15 15.60 6.28 -16.37
CA LEU A 15 16.54 6.94 -15.43
C LEU A 15 16.05 8.31 -14.95
N ASP A 16 14.84 8.72 -15.31
CA ASP A 16 14.21 9.92 -14.73
C ASP A 16 14.11 9.74 -13.20
N LYS A 17 14.64 10.70 -12.45
CA LYS A 17 14.60 10.71 -10.98
C LYS A 17 13.17 10.53 -10.46
N ARG A 18 12.15 11.03 -11.18
CA ARG A 18 10.73 10.86 -10.81
C ARG A 18 10.29 9.41 -10.85
N LEU A 19 10.77 8.62 -11.81
CA LEU A 19 10.46 7.20 -11.92
C LEU A 19 11.17 6.38 -10.84
N MET A 20 12.41 6.77 -10.50
CA MET A 20 13.12 6.19 -9.35
C MET A 20 12.37 6.43 -8.04
N TRP A 21 11.80 7.63 -7.84
CA TRP A 21 10.96 7.91 -6.68
C TRP A 21 9.72 7.02 -6.62
N VAL A 22 9.04 6.82 -7.76
CA VAL A 22 7.90 5.90 -7.84
C VAL A 22 8.30 4.46 -7.52
N PHE A 23 9.45 4.01 -8.00
CA PHE A 23 10.00 2.70 -7.64
C PHE A 23 10.23 2.58 -6.13
N MET A 24 10.89 3.56 -5.51
CA MET A 24 11.20 3.54 -4.07
C MET A 24 9.93 3.60 -3.20
N MET A 25 8.92 4.37 -3.60
CA MET A 25 7.62 4.36 -2.93
C MET A 25 6.87 3.03 -3.14
N GLY A 26 6.99 2.42 -4.32
CA GLY A 26 6.52 1.06 -4.57
C GLY A 26 7.15 0.07 -3.60
N CYS A 27 8.48 0.11 -3.42
CA CYS A 27 9.18 -0.72 -2.42
C CYS A 27 8.64 -0.49 -1.01
N SER A 28 8.42 0.76 -0.63
CA SER A 28 7.84 1.10 0.66
C SER A 28 6.42 0.52 0.82
N SER A 29 5.58 0.57 -0.21
CA SER A 29 4.21 0.04 -0.22
C SER A 29 4.15 -1.49 -0.10
N GLY A 30 5.05 -2.21 -0.77
CA GLY A 30 5.11 -3.68 -0.71
C GLY A 30 5.61 -4.22 0.63
N PHE A 31 6.40 -3.44 1.37
CA PHE A 31 7.05 -3.92 2.59
C PHE A 31 6.09 -4.36 3.72
N PRO A 32 5.03 -3.60 4.08
CA PRO A 32 4.11 -4.02 5.13
C PRO A 32 3.36 -5.32 4.84
N TRP A 33 3.13 -5.66 3.57
CA TRP A 33 2.54 -6.94 3.19
C TRP A 33 3.39 -8.12 3.64
N VAL A 34 4.71 -7.96 3.67
CA VAL A 34 5.66 -8.97 4.17
C VAL A 34 5.55 -9.10 5.68
N LEU A 35 5.47 -7.95 6.39
CA LEU A 35 5.39 -7.90 7.85
C LEU A 35 4.16 -8.62 8.41
N ILE A 36 3.00 -8.40 7.82
CA ILE A 36 1.72 -8.95 8.32
C ILE A 36 1.24 -10.18 7.53
N GLY A 37 1.87 -10.48 6.39
CA GLY A 37 1.49 -11.60 5.53
C GLY A 37 2.39 -12.81 5.71
N SER A 38 3.38 -12.94 4.84
CA SER A 38 4.24 -14.12 4.73
C SER A 38 5.02 -14.38 6.02
N ASN A 39 5.69 -13.38 6.58
CA ASN A 39 6.54 -13.56 7.75
C ASN A 39 5.74 -13.82 9.02
N MET A 40 4.64 -13.10 9.22
CA MET A 40 3.77 -13.33 10.36
C MET A 40 3.13 -14.71 10.30
N SER A 41 2.68 -15.14 9.12
CA SER A 41 2.15 -16.50 8.95
C SER A 41 3.20 -17.57 9.23
N GLY A 42 4.46 -17.31 8.86
CA GLY A 42 5.61 -18.14 9.23
C GLY A 42 5.82 -18.21 10.74
N TRP A 43 5.88 -17.06 11.40
CA TRP A 43 6.07 -16.98 12.84
C TRP A 43 4.94 -17.65 13.63
N LEU A 44 3.68 -17.39 13.28
CA LEU A 44 2.53 -18.02 13.94
C LEU A 44 2.55 -19.54 13.76
N LYS A 45 3.00 -20.04 12.61
CA LYS A 45 3.17 -21.48 12.37
C LYS A 45 4.27 -22.07 13.26
N ASP A 46 5.42 -21.41 13.37
CA ASP A 46 6.53 -21.88 14.20
C ASP A 46 6.23 -21.79 15.70
N ALA A 47 5.40 -20.82 16.09
CA ALA A 47 4.82 -20.72 17.43
C ALA A 47 3.75 -21.80 17.73
N GLY A 48 3.45 -22.69 16.78
CA GLY A 48 2.54 -23.82 16.97
C GLY A 48 1.05 -23.49 16.85
N LEU A 49 0.68 -22.31 16.33
CA LEU A 49 -0.73 -21.94 16.18
C LEU A 49 -1.44 -22.78 15.11
N THR A 50 -2.74 -22.97 15.31
CA THR A 50 -3.58 -23.69 14.36
C THR A 50 -3.70 -22.92 13.04
N ARG A 51 -3.89 -23.66 11.95
CA ARG A 51 -4.13 -23.06 10.61
C ARG A 51 -5.37 -22.16 10.58
N ALA A 52 -6.36 -22.49 11.40
CA ALA A 52 -7.55 -21.66 11.57
C ALA A 52 -7.17 -20.28 12.16
N ALA A 53 -6.36 -20.23 13.22
CA ALA A 53 -5.89 -18.98 13.81
C ALA A 53 -5.05 -18.14 12.82
N ILE A 54 -4.19 -18.78 12.02
CA ILE A 54 -3.44 -18.10 10.96
C ILE A 54 -4.39 -17.53 9.89
N GLY A 55 -5.42 -18.30 9.50
CA GLY A 55 -6.47 -17.82 8.58
C GLY A 55 -7.25 -16.63 9.14
N TYR A 56 -7.63 -16.68 10.43
CA TYR A 56 -8.26 -15.55 11.12
C TYR A 56 -7.36 -14.32 11.15
N PHE A 57 -6.05 -14.49 11.37
CA PHE A 57 -5.09 -13.40 11.30
C PHE A 57 -5.10 -12.73 9.91
N GLY A 58 -5.25 -13.51 8.84
CA GLY A 58 -5.39 -12.99 7.48
C GLY A 58 -6.58 -12.02 7.27
N SER A 59 -7.56 -11.98 8.17
CA SER A 59 -8.67 -11.01 8.10
C SER A 59 -8.20 -9.55 8.19
N VAL A 60 -7.01 -9.27 8.74
CA VAL A 60 -6.43 -7.91 8.75
C VAL A 60 -6.25 -7.32 7.35
N PHE A 61 -6.13 -8.18 6.32
CA PHE A 61 -6.03 -7.74 4.93
C PHE A 61 -7.33 -7.15 4.38
N ALA A 62 -8.48 -7.39 5.03
CA ALA A 62 -9.76 -6.81 4.63
C ALA A 62 -9.71 -5.27 4.61
N VAL A 63 -8.87 -4.66 5.45
CA VAL A 63 -8.65 -3.21 5.50
C VAL A 63 -8.17 -2.66 4.15
N TYR A 64 -7.33 -3.38 3.41
CA TYR A 64 -6.87 -2.94 2.09
C TYR A 64 -8.01 -2.89 1.06
N ALA A 65 -9.07 -3.71 1.22
CA ALA A 65 -10.20 -3.70 0.30
C ALA A 65 -11.12 -2.48 0.49
N ILE A 66 -11.14 -1.89 1.69
CA ILE A 66 -11.99 -0.75 2.05
C ILE A 66 -11.23 0.58 2.10
N ASN A 67 -9.94 0.58 1.76
CA ASN A 67 -9.07 1.76 1.88
C ASN A 67 -9.52 2.97 1.04
N PHE A 68 -10.25 2.73 -0.05
CA PHE A 68 -10.85 3.78 -0.86
C PHE A 68 -11.82 4.66 -0.06
N MET A 69 -12.44 4.12 1.01
CA MET A 69 -13.46 4.82 1.78
C MET A 69 -12.90 6.03 2.54
N TRP A 70 -11.65 5.95 3.02
CA TRP A 70 -10.99 7.06 3.73
C TRP A 70 -9.98 7.80 2.87
N ALA A 71 -9.84 7.45 1.58
CA ALA A 71 -8.92 8.14 0.70
C ALA A 71 -9.19 9.66 0.61
N PRO A 72 -10.46 10.13 0.53
CA PRO A 72 -10.74 11.56 0.50
C PRO A 72 -10.50 12.26 1.85
N LEU A 73 -10.44 11.51 2.96
CA LEU A 73 -10.00 12.05 4.25
C LEU A 73 -8.51 12.40 4.20
N VAL A 74 -7.69 11.46 3.72
CA VAL A 74 -6.23 11.64 3.56
C VAL A 74 -5.92 12.82 2.64
N ASP A 75 -6.72 12.99 1.59
CA ASP A 75 -6.60 14.09 0.62
C ASP A 75 -7.00 15.46 1.15
N ARG A 76 -7.89 15.53 2.15
CA ARG A 76 -8.41 16.81 2.69
C ARG A 76 -7.77 17.22 4.01
N VAL A 77 -7.28 16.26 4.80
CA VAL A 77 -6.66 16.55 6.11
C VAL A 77 -5.20 16.97 5.88
N LYS A 78 -4.95 18.27 6.10
CA LYS A 78 -3.61 18.87 6.09
C LYS A 78 -3.01 18.74 7.49
N LEU A 79 -1.90 18.02 7.63
CA LEU A 79 -1.17 17.88 8.90
C LEU A 79 -0.37 19.17 9.18
N PRO A 80 -0.77 20.04 10.12
CA PRO A 80 -0.30 21.43 10.19
C PRO A 80 1.19 21.61 10.45
N LEU A 81 1.85 20.66 11.12
CA LEU A 81 3.28 20.73 11.46
C LEU A 81 4.20 20.15 10.37
N LEU A 82 3.87 18.96 9.83
CA LEU A 82 4.70 18.34 8.78
C LEU A 82 4.44 18.94 7.38
N HIS A 83 3.23 19.43 7.11
CA HIS A 83 2.86 20.00 5.82
C HIS A 83 3.72 21.22 5.43
N ARG A 84 4.16 22.01 6.42
CA ARG A 84 4.99 23.20 6.20
C ARG A 84 6.41 22.89 5.70
N PHE A 85 6.93 21.69 5.99
CA PHE A 85 8.32 21.33 5.68
C PHE A 85 8.44 20.26 4.58
N LEU A 86 7.46 19.37 4.47
CA LEU A 86 7.51 18.19 3.59
C LEU A 86 6.32 18.13 2.61
N GLY A 87 5.37 19.05 2.76
CA GLY A 87 4.14 19.09 1.99
C GLY A 87 3.17 17.95 2.29
N GLN A 88 2.00 17.97 1.64
CA GLN A 88 0.83 17.24 2.14
C GLN A 88 0.99 15.70 2.04
N ARG A 89 1.45 15.21 0.89
CA ARG A 89 1.50 13.76 0.61
C ARG A 89 2.58 13.05 1.42
N ARG A 90 3.76 13.66 1.55
CA ARG A 90 4.88 13.06 2.29
C ARG A 90 4.64 13.01 3.77
N SER A 91 3.99 14.04 4.30
CA SER A 91 3.61 14.09 5.72
C SER A 91 2.78 12.87 6.10
N TRP A 92 1.81 12.50 5.24
CA TRP A 92 1.00 11.31 5.42
C TRP A 92 1.78 10.01 5.27
N ILE A 93 2.65 9.90 4.25
CA ILE A 93 3.47 8.70 4.04
C ILE A 93 4.40 8.48 5.24
N LEU A 94 5.08 9.52 5.72
CA LEU A 94 5.99 9.45 6.86
C LEU A 94 5.27 9.16 8.17
N LEU A 95 4.10 9.77 8.41
CA LEU A 95 3.28 9.46 9.57
C LEU A 95 2.89 7.99 9.59
N CYS A 96 2.43 7.45 8.45
CA CYS A 96 2.08 6.05 8.34
C CYS A 96 3.29 5.14 8.53
N GLN A 97 4.46 5.49 7.97
CA GLN A 97 5.69 4.73 8.18
C GLN A 97 6.15 4.76 9.64
N ALA A 98 5.99 5.88 10.35
CA ALA A 98 6.30 5.97 11.77
C ALA A 98 5.37 5.09 12.62
N VAL A 99 4.07 5.04 12.29
CA VAL A 99 3.12 4.11 12.92
C VAL A 99 3.51 2.65 12.63
N ILE A 100 3.82 2.33 11.38
CA ILE A 100 4.28 0.98 10.99
C ILE A 100 5.53 0.61 11.79
N LEU A 101 6.53 1.49 11.86
CA LEU A 101 7.76 1.28 12.62
C LEU A 101 7.47 1.02 14.10
N GLY A 102 6.64 1.85 14.74
CA GLY A 102 6.27 1.68 16.14
C GLY A 102 5.56 0.37 16.40
N CYS A 103 4.61 -0.03 15.54
CA CYS A 103 3.93 -1.31 15.65
C CYS A 103 4.87 -2.50 15.36
N THR A 104 5.79 -2.39 14.41
CA THR A 104 6.79 -3.45 14.13
C THR A 104 7.73 -3.64 15.32
N LEU A 105 8.19 -2.56 15.95
CA LEU A 105 8.98 -2.64 17.18
C LEU A 105 8.18 -3.23 18.34
N GLY A 106 6.89 -2.89 18.45
CA GLY A 106 5.98 -3.50 19.42
C GLY A 106 5.81 -5.00 19.21
N ILE A 107 5.70 -5.46 17.96
CA ILE A 107 5.65 -6.88 17.61
C ILE A 107 6.98 -7.57 17.93
N ALA A 108 8.13 -6.94 17.65
CA ALA A 108 9.45 -7.50 17.93
C ALA A 108 9.71 -7.71 19.44
N GLY A 109 9.05 -6.92 20.30
CA GLY A 109 9.15 -7.01 21.75
C GLY A 109 8.15 -7.95 22.41
N VAL A 110 7.24 -8.56 21.65
CA VAL A 110 6.16 -9.40 22.19
C VAL A 110 6.23 -10.80 21.60
N ASP A 111 6.01 -11.81 22.44
CA ASP A 111 5.83 -13.19 21.99
C ASP A 111 4.38 -13.42 21.49
N PRO A 112 4.15 -13.66 20.19
CA PRO A 112 2.82 -13.87 19.64
C PRO A 112 2.11 -15.09 20.22
N ALA A 113 2.86 -16.07 20.71
CA ALA A 113 2.30 -17.26 21.34
C ALA A 113 1.62 -16.94 22.68
N LYS A 114 2.07 -15.89 23.38
CA LYS A 114 1.53 -15.48 24.67
C LYS A 114 0.37 -14.49 24.55
N ASN A 115 0.39 -13.61 23.55
CA ASN A 115 -0.60 -12.55 23.39
C ASN A 115 -1.02 -12.33 21.93
N LEU A 116 -1.64 -13.35 21.32
CA LEU A 116 -2.12 -13.29 19.95
C LEU A 116 -3.03 -12.08 19.67
N MET A 117 -3.88 -11.72 20.64
CA MET A 117 -4.80 -10.59 20.49
C MET A 117 -4.04 -9.26 20.35
N PHE A 118 -3.00 -9.04 21.16
CA PHE A 118 -2.18 -7.83 21.09
C PHE A 118 -1.39 -7.77 19.78
N THR A 119 -0.76 -8.88 19.36
CA THR A 119 -0.09 -8.97 18.06
C THR A 119 -1.04 -8.71 16.90
N SER A 120 -2.28 -9.20 16.97
CA SER A 120 -3.31 -8.97 15.94
C SER A 120 -3.75 -7.51 15.90
N MET A 121 -3.87 -6.84 17.05
CA MET A 121 -4.15 -5.41 17.10
C MET A 121 -3.02 -4.59 16.47
N LEU A 122 -1.76 -4.90 16.78
CA LEU A 122 -0.60 -4.23 16.17
C LEU A 122 -0.54 -4.47 14.66
N ALA A 123 -0.80 -5.70 14.21
CA ALA A 123 -0.86 -6.02 12.79
C ALA A 123 -2.00 -5.32 12.07
N LEU A 124 -3.17 -5.19 12.71
CA LEU A 124 -4.28 -4.40 12.18
C LEU A 124 -3.90 -2.92 12.07
N CYS A 125 -3.22 -2.35 13.07
CA CYS A 125 -2.69 -0.98 12.99
C CYS A 125 -1.70 -0.83 11.83
N ILE A 126 -0.81 -1.79 11.60
CA ILE A 126 0.10 -1.82 10.45
C ILE A 126 -0.70 -1.87 9.14
N ALA A 127 -1.74 -2.70 9.06
CA ALA A 127 -2.59 -2.82 7.88
C ALA A 127 -3.31 -1.50 7.56
N ILE A 128 -3.90 -0.83 8.56
CA ILE A 128 -4.57 0.47 8.41
C ILE A 128 -3.57 1.55 7.98
N ALA A 129 -2.41 1.62 8.65
CA ALA A 129 -1.37 2.58 8.31
C ALA A 129 -0.80 2.32 6.90
N SER A 130 -0.58 1.07 6.51
CA SER A 130 -0.11 0.72 5.17
C SER A 130 -1.14 1.04 4.10
N ALA A 131 -2.41 0.69 4.33
CA ALA A 131 -3.48 0.99 3.39
C ALA A 131 -3.65 2.51 3.19
N THR A 132 -3.54 3.29 4.27
CA THR A 132 -3.53 4.77 4.24
C THR A 132 -2.33 5.32 3.48
N LYS A 133 -1.14 4.73 3.70
CA LYS A 133 0.09 5.09 3.00
C LYS A 133 -0.01 4.82 1.51
N ASP A 134 -0.60 3.69 1.11
CA ASP A 134 -0.76 3.29 -0.30
C ASP A 134 -1.63 4.30 -1.05
N VAL A 135 -2.73 4.75 -0.44
CA VAL A 135 -3.56 5.85 -0.97
C VAL A 135 -2.74 7.12 -1.19
N ALA A 136 -1.90 7.50 -0.21
CA ALA A 136 -1.07 8.70 -0.32
C ALA A 136 -0.01 8.57 -1.43
N ILE A 137 0.56 7.37 -1.63
CA ILE A 137 1.51 7.06 -2.70
C ILE A 137 0.84 7.10 -4.06
N ASP A 138 -0.36 6.53 -4.20
CA ASP A 138 -1.13 6.54 -5.45
C ASP A 138 -1.48 7.97 -5.86
N ALA A 139 -1.91 8.79 -4.91
CA ALA A 139 -2.17 10.21 -5.15
C ALA A 139 -0.89 10.96 -5.56
N TYR A 140 0.23 10.70 -4.89
CA TYR A 140 1.53 11.28 -5.25
C TYR A 140 1.95 10.92 -6.67
N ARG A 141 1.73 9.67 -7.11
CA ARG A 141 2.06 9.23 -8.49
C ARG A 141 1.24 10.01 -9.53
N ILE A 142 -0.05 10.20 -9.27
CA ILE A 142 -0.93 10.99 -10.13
C ILE A 142 -0.49 12.46 -10.17
N ASP A 143 -0.08 13.03 -9.03
CA ASP A 143 0.40 14.41 -8.92
C ASP A 143 1.75 14.64 -9.63
N THR A 144 2.60 13.61 -9.70
CA THR A 144 3.94 13.68 -10.30
C THR A 144 3.93 13.58 -11.83
N PHE A 145 2.96 12.84 -12.39
CA PHE A 145 2.83 12.59 -13.82
C PHE A 145 1.47 13.09 -14.34
N PRO A 146 1.32 14.40 -14.55
CA PRO A 146 0.10 14.98 -15.11
C PRO A 146 -0.17 14.46 -16.54
N LYS A 147 -1.44 14.53 -16.97
CA LYS A 147 -1.90 14.05 -18.29
C LYS A 147 -1.18 14.69 -19.49
N SER A 148 -0.41 15.75 -19.28
CA SER A 148 0.46 16.38 -20.26
C SER A 148 1.67 15.53 -20.66
N GLU A 149 2.05 14.50 -19.89
CA GLU A 149 3.16 13.58 -20.19
C GLU A 149 2.69 12.12 -20.34
N PRO A 150 1.84 11.77 -21.33
CA PRO A 150 1.23 10.44 -21.43
C PRO A 150 2.24 9.31 -21.69
N SER A 151 3.42 9.62 -22.25
CA SER A 151 4.49 8.64 -22.50
C SER A 151 5.11 8.07 -21.23
N LYS A 152 5.04 8.79 -20.09
CA LYS A 152 5.64 8.36 -18.82
C LYS A 152 4.68 7.63 -17.88
N LEU A 153 3.38 7.70 -18.12
CA LEU A 153 2.37 7.00 -17.30
C LEU A 153 2.58 5.47 -17.27
N PRO A 154 2.81 4.78 -18.39
CA PRO A 154 3.09 3.34 -18.37
C PRO A 154 4.39 3.01 -17.63
N GLN A 155 5.43 3.84 -17.79
CA GLN A 155 6.72 3.66 -17.12
C GLN A 155 6.59 3.82 -15.60
N ALA A 156 5.83 4.82 -15.14
CA ALA A 156 5.56 5.03 -13.72
C ALA A 156 4.78 3.86 -13.10
N SER A 157 3.75 3.35 -13.79
CA SER A 157 3.02 2.16 -13.34
C SER A 157 3.91 0.92 -13.27
N ALA A 158 4.75 0.68 -14.29
CA ALA A 158 5.69 -0.43 -14.30
C ALA A 158 6.68 -0.34 -13.13
N MET A 159 7.27 0.84 -12.90
CA MET A 159 8.19 1.08 -11.78
C MET A 159 7.52 0.90 -10.43
N ALA A 160 6.25 1.30 -10.28
CA ALA A 160 5.50 1.09 -9.04
C ALA A 160 5.29 -0.42 -8.75
N VAL A 161 4.93 -1.21 -9.77
CA VAL A 161 4.70 -2.65 -9.63
C VAL A 161 6.01 -3.39 -9.35
N ILE A 162 7.07 -3.10 -10.08
CA ILE A 162 8.39 -3.72 -9.84
C ILE A 162 8.91 -3.32 -8.46
N GLY A 163 8.72 -2.05 -8.06
CA GLY A 163 9.03 -1.59 -6.72
C GLY A 163 8.27 -2.37 -5.65
N TRP A 164 6.96 -2.52 -5.81
CA TRP A 164 6.12 -3.29 -4.89
C TRP A 164 6.62 -4.72 -4.71
N TRP A 165 6.90 -5.42 -5.82
CA TRP A 165 7.45 -6.78 -5.77
C TRP A 165 8.85 -6.83 -5.16
N THR A 166 9.67 -5.82 -5.38
CA THR A 166 11.01 -5.73 -4.79
C THR A 166 10.92 -5.55 -3.27
N GLY A 167 10.06 -4.63 -2.82
CA GLY A 167 9.80 -4.39 -1.39
C GLY A 167 9.12 -5.57 -0.69
N TYR A 168 8.38 -6.39 -1.44
CA TYR A 168 7.76 -7.61 -0.92
C TYR A 168 8.75 -8.79 -0.85
N SER A 169 9.37 -9.12 -1.98
CA SER A 169 10.15 -10.36 -2.11
C SER A 169 11.49 -10.31 -1.39
N LEU A 170 12.24 -9.20 -1.53
CA LEU A 170 13.60 -9.11 -1.00
C LEU A 170 13.63 -9.22 0.53
N PRO A 171 12.80 -8.48 1.27
CA PRO A 171 12.81 -8.56 2.73
C PRO A 171 12.15 -9.83 3.25
N GLY A 172 11.17 -10.38 2.50
CA GLY A 172 10.58 -11.69 2.81
C GLY A 172 11.62 -12.81 2.72
N TYR A 173 12.43 -12.84 1.66
CA TYR A 173 13.52 -13.81 1.54
C TYR A 173 14.53 -13.68 2.68
N LEU A 174 15.00 -12.46 2.97
CA LEU A 174 15.93 -12.20 4.08
C LEU A 174 15.34 -12.60 5.43
N ALA A 175 14.03 -12.47 5.61
CA ALA A 175 13.34 -12.90 6.83
C ALA A 175 13.47 -14.40 7.05
N PHE A 176 13.07 -15.20 6.07
CA PHE A 176 13.00 -16.65 6.20
C PHE A 176 14.38 -17.28 6.30
N VAL A 177 15.39 -16.73 5.61
CA VAL A 177 16.77 -17.23 5.71
C VAL A 177 17.35 -17.00 7.10
N ASN A 178 16.98 -15.89 7.75
CA ASN A 178 17.48 -15.55 9.08
C ASN A 178 16.57 -16.07 10.22
N ALA A 179 15.35 -16.51 9.92
CA ALA A 179 14.40 -16.94 10.94
C ALA A 179 14.95 -18.07 11.83
N ASP A 180 15.64 -19.04 11.23
CA ASP A 180 16.21 -20.19 11.94
C ASP A 180 17.46 -19.84 12.77
N THR A 181 18.17 -18.75 12.44
CA THR A 181 19.45 -18.39 13.08
C THR A 181 19.29 -17.34 14.18
N ILE A 182 18.54 -16.27 13.94
CA ILE A 182 18.36 -15.14 14.88
C ILE A 182 17.00 -15.14 15.57
N GLY A 183 16.10 -16.04 15.16
CA GLY A 183 14.72 -16.11 15.65
C GLY A 183 13.85 -14.97 15.12
N TRP A 184 12.54 -15.16 15.23
CA TRP A 184 11.56 -14.22 14.69
C TRP A 184 11.62 -12.81 15.29
N ASN A 185 11.93 -12.68 16.59
CA ASN A 185 12.11 -11.36 17.21
C ASN A 185 13.25 -10.58 16.55
N GLY A 186 14.41 -11.23 16.31
CA GLY A 186 15.55 -10.62 15.62
C GLY A 186 15.22 -10.26 14.17
N VAL A 187 14.47 -11.11 13.48
CA VAL A 187 13.97 -10.85 12.12
C VAL A 187 13.07 -9.60 12.08
N TYR A 188 12.15 -9.44 13.04
CA TYR A 188 11.29 -8.26 13.12
C TYR A 188 12.06 -6.99 13.52
N MET A 189 13.12 -7.09 14.32
CA MET A 189 14.03 -5.96 14.58
C MET A 189 14.78 -5.54 13.30
N GLY A 190 15.30 -6.49 12.52
CA GLY A 190 15.93 -6.20 11.23
C GLY A 190 14.96 -5.56 10.23
N MET A 191 13.69 -5.98 10.25
CA MET A 191 12.64 -5.34 9.48
C MET A 191 12.30 -3.94 9.93
N ALA A 192 12.26 -3.69 11.24
CA ALA A 192 12.08 -2.34 11.77
C ALA A 192 13.21 -1.42 11.29
N ALA A 193 14.46 -1.89 11.27
CA ALA A 193 15.58 -1.15 10.70
C ALA A 193 15.37 -0.84 9.21
N LEU A 194 14.85 -1.81 8.44
CA LEU A 194 14.53 -1.62 7.03
C LEU A 194 13.38 -0.60 6.81
N VAL A 195 12.35 -0.57 7.67
CA VAL A 195 11.35 0.51 7.67
C VAL A 195 12.03 1.87 7.89
N GLY A 196 12.96 1.95 8.83
CA GLY A 196 13.76 3.16 9.07
C GLY A 196 14.51 3.63 7.82
N VAL A 197 15.14 2.70 7.09
CA VAL A 197 15.81 3.01 5.81
C VAL A 197 14.80 3.50 4.76
N LEU A 198 13.62 2.88 4.66
CA LEU A 198 12.56 3.33 3.75
C LEU A 198 11.99 4.71 4.13
N MET A 199 11.98 5.04 5.43
CA MET A 199 11.62 6.39 5.90
C MET A 199 12.65 7.44 5.48
N LEU A 200 13.94 7.13 5.61
CA LEU A 200 15.02 8.01 5.13
C LEU A 200 14.89 8.26 3.62
N PHE A 201 14.62 7.22 2.85
CA PHE A 201 14.34 7.38 1.42
C PHE A 201 13.13 8.26 1.13
N THR A 202 12.07 8.17 1.94
CA THR A 202 10.87 9.00 1.79
C THR A 202 11.16 10.48 2.07
N LEU A 203 12.06 10.77 3.01
CA LEU A 203 12.55 12.13 3.28
C LEU A 203 13.41 12.69 2.14
N LEU A 204 14.17 11.82 1.46
CA LEU A 204 15.06 12.18 0.35
C LEU A 204 14.33 12.40 -0.97
N VAL A 205 13.15 11.80 -1.17
CA VAL A 205 12.29 12.07 -2.33
C VAL A 205 12.09 13.59 -2.41
N GLY A 206 12.08 14.21 -3.60
CA GLY A 206 11.82 15.67 -3.79
C GLY A 206 10.36 15.98 -4.15
N GLU A 207 9.73 16.99 -3.54
CA GLU A 207 8.27 17.16 -3.63
C GLU A 207 7.90 17.58 -5.06
N PRO A 208 6.89 16.95 -5.70
CA PRO A 208 6.42 17.41 -6.99
C PRO A 208 5.89 18.83 -6.79
N LYS A 209 6.55 19.79 -7.46
CA LYS A 209 6.06 21.16 -7.57
C LYS A 209 4.81 21.13 -8.43
N THR A 210 3.66 20.91 -7.82
CA THR A 210 2.36 20.96 -8.49
C THR A 210 1.60 22.17 -7.95
N ASP A 211 1.12 23.04 -8.84
CA ASP A 211 0.28 24.24 -8.57
C ASP A 211 -1.12 23.90 -8.02
N ARG A 212 -1.24 22.80 -7.29
CA ARG A 212 -2.51 22.31 -6.73
C ARG A 212 -2.90 23.03 -5.44
N SER A 213 -1.97 23.70 -4.78
CA SER A 213 -2.28 24.59 -3.65
C SER A 213 -3.16 25.77 -4.06
N ALA A 214 -2.99 26.29 -5.28
CA ALA A 214 -3.85 27.34 -5.86
C ALA A 214 -5.25 26.81 -6.24
N LEU A 215 -5.31 25.64 -6.88
CA LEU A 215 -6.59 24.99 -7.26
C LEU A 215 -7.39 24.47 -6.06
N GLN A 216 -6.72 23.99 -5.00
CA GLN A 216 -7.39 23.59 -3.76
C GLN A 216 -7.88 24.78 -2.94
N ALA A 217 -7.18 25.93 -2.96
CA ALA A 217 -7.66 27.17 -2.35
C ALA A 217 -8.93 27.71 -3.06
N GLU A 218 -8.98 27.62 -4.39
CA GLU A 218 -10.19 27.97 -5.17
C GLU A 218 -11.37 27.03 -4.90
N ALA A 219 -11.11 25.72 -4.77
CA ALA A 219 -12.13 24.74 -4.43
C ALA A 219 -12.64 24.92 -2.97
N GLU A 220 -11.75 25.17 -2.00
CA GLU A 220 -12.13 25.46 -0.62
C GLU A 220 -13.01 26.72 -0.51
N GLN A 221 -12.78 27.75 -1.34
CA GLN A 221 -13.64 28.95 -1.40
C GLN A 221 -15.01 28.69 -2.04
N ARG A 222 -15.11 27.81 -3.06
CA ARG A 222 -16.41 27.43 -3.65
C ARG A 222 -17.26 26.57 -2.72
N HIS A 223 -16.65 25.68 -1.96
CA HIS A 223 -17.37 24.72 -1.11
C HIS A 223 -17.74 25.25 0.28
N ALA A 224 -17.22 26.42 0.69
CA ALA A 224 -17.61 27.07 1.95
C ALA A 224 -19.03 27.67 1.94
N LYS A 225 -19.67 27.81 0.76
CA LYS A 225 -21.00 28.45 0.62
C LYS A 225 -22.20 27.50 0.63
N VAL A 226 -22.00 26.17 0.65
CA VAL A 226 -23.12 25.23 0.44
C VAL A 226 -23.05 24.05 1.43
N VAL A 227 -24.07 23.97 2.29
CA VAL A 227 -24.55 22.83 3.11
C VAL A 227 -24.15 22.76 4.60
N GLY A 228 -25.18 22.79 5.46
CA GLY A 228 -25.18 22.84 6.93
C GLY A 228 -25.10 21.52 7.70
N SER A 229 -24.49 20.46 7.15
CA SER A 229 -23.97 19.36 7.98
C SER A 229 -22.76 18.71 7.32
N ARG A 230 -21.58 19.09 7.82
CA ARG A 230 -20.26 18.85 7.24
C ARG A 230 -19.84 17.38 7.21
N LEU A 231 -20.50 16.51 7.96
CA LEU A 231 -20.15 15.09 8.11
C LEU A 231 -21.01 14.17 7.23
N VAL A 232 -22.32 14.42 7.14
CA VAL A 232 -23.25 13.60 6.34
C VAL A 232 -23.14 13.94 4.85
N ALA A 233 -23.04 15.24 4.52
CA ALA A 233 -22.72 15.65 3.15
C ALA A 233 -21.33 15.14 2.74
N TRP A 234 -20.38 15.11 3.66
CA TRP A 234 -19.05 14.56 3.43
C TRP A 234 -19.07 13.05 3.17
N PHE A 235 -19.79 12.26 3.95
CA PHE A 235 -19.86 10.81 3.74
C PHE A 235 -20.57 10.44 2.44
N SER A 236 -21.69 11.10 2.12
CA SER A 236 -22.46 10.86 0.90
C SER A 236 -21.70 11.28 -0.36
N VAL A 237 -21.06 12.45 -0.37
CA VAL A 237 -20.26 12.93 -1.52
C VAL A 237 -18.99 12.09 -1.69
N THR A 238 -18.38 11.61 -0.60
CA THR A 238 -17.14 10.85 -0.63
C THR A 238 -17.33 9.41 -1.12
N LEU A 239 -18.42 8.75 -0.73
CA LEU A 239 -18.66 7.34 -1.07
C LEU A 239 -19.62 7.15 -2.24
N ILE A 240 -20.66 7.97 -2.35
CA ILE A 240 -21.73 7.74 -3.32
C ILE A 240 -21.40 8.43 -4.64
N GLU A 241 -20.77 9.60 -4.61
CA GLU A 241 -20.48 10.38 -5.83
C GLU A 241 -19.50 9.67 -6.79
N PRO A 242 -18.39 9.05 -6.37
CA PRO A 242 -17.48 8.35 -7.30
C PRO A 242 -18.13 7.14 -7.95
N PHE A 243 -18.95 6.39 -7.20
CA PHE A 243 -19.70 5.27 -7.73
C PHE A 243 -20.80 5.75 -8.68
N ALA A 244 -21.59 6.75 -8.27
CA ALA A 244 -22.62 7.33 -9.11
C ALA A 244 -22.04 7.93 -10.41
N ASP A 245 -20.88 8.59 -10.34
CA ASP A 245 -20.19 9.17 -11.49
C ASP A 245 -19.58 8.08 -12.39
N PHE A 246 -19.11 6.96 -11.83
CA PHE A 246 -18.70 5.78 -12.59
C PHE A 246 -19.85 5.15 -13.36
N PHE A 247 -21.02 4.96 -12.71
CA PHE A 247 -22.22 4.45 -13.36
C PHE A 247 -22.80 5.43 -14.39
N ARG A 248 -22.72 6.76 -14.15
CA ARG A 248 -23.14 7.79 -15.12
C ARG A 248 -22.23 7.88 -16.33
N ARG A 249 -20.90 7.76 -16.17
CA ARG A 249 -19.93 7.89 -17.27
C ARG A 249 -19.83 6.65 -18.14
N ASN A 250 -19.84 5.46 -17.53
CA ASN A 250 -19.60 4.20 -18.26
C ASN A 250 -20.89 3.49 -18.65
N GLY A 251 -22.03 3.89 -18.07
CA GLY A 251 -23.31 3.21 -18.23
C GLY A 251 -23.37 1.91 -17.42
N VAL A 252 -24.58 1.57 -16.96
CA VAL A 252 -24.82 0.43 -16.04
C VAL A 252 -24.28 -0.89 -16.59
N ARG A 253 -24.37 -1.09 -17.92
CA ARG A 253 -23.91 -2.31 -18.59
C ARG A 253 -22.40 -2.49 -18.51
N VAL A 254 -21.60 -1.46 -18.82
CA VAL A 254 -20.13 -1.55 -18.79
C VAL A 254 -19.62 -1.59 -17.35
N ALA A 255 -20.24 -0.83 -16.45
CA ALA A 255 -19.95 -0.86 -15.03
C ALA A 255 -20.13 -2.27 -14.43
N MET A 256 -21.26 -2.93 -14.74
CA MET A 256 -21.54 -4.31 -14.33
C MET A 256 -20.54 -5.30 -14.92
N THR A 257 -20.21 -5.19 -16.21
CA THR A 257 -19.22 -6.08 -16.85
C THR A 257 -17.82 -5.94 -16.22
N LEU A 258 -17.39 -4.70 -15.93
CA LEU A 258 -16.10 -4.44 -15.27
C LEU A 258 -16.08 -4.97 -13.84
N LEU A 259 -17.16 -4.76 -13.07
CA LEU A 259 -17.28 -5.30 -11.71
C LEU A 259 -17.26 -6.84 -11.71
N LEU A 260 -18.01 -7.46 -12.63
CA LEU A 260 -18.02 -8.92 -12.79
C LEU A 260 -16.63 -9.45 -13.17
N PHE A 261 -15.93 -8.76 -14.08
CA PHE A 261 -14.57 -9.11 -14.48
C PHE A 261 -13.59 -9.03 -13.31
N VAL A 262 -13.59 -7.92 -12.56
CA VAL A 262 -12.73 -7.76 -11.38
C VAL A 262 -13.04 -8.81 -10.32
N PHE A 263 -14.33 -9.09 -10.09
CA PHE A 263 -14.76 -10.11 -9.14
C PHE A 263 -14.30 -11.52 -9.54
N LEU A 264 -14.51 -11.92 -10.80
CA LEU A 264 -14.04 -13.20 -11.33
C LEU A 264 -12.51 -13.33 -11.29
N PHE A 265 -11.80 -12.25 -11.63
CA PHE A 265 -10.34 -12.21 -11.56
C PHE A 265 -9.83 -12.39 -10.13
N LYS A 266 -10.40 -11.66 -9.17
CA LYS A 266 -10.05 -11.76 -7.75
C LYS A 266 -10.37 -13.12 -7.14
N ILE A 267 -11.49 -13.72 -7.53
CA ILE A 267 -11.84 -15.10 -7.17
C ILE A 267 -10.80 -16.07 -7.74
N GLY A 268 -10.39 -15.89 -8.99
CA GLY A 268 -9.34 -16.69 -9.63
C GLY A 268 -8.02 -16.65 -8.86
N GLU A 269 -7.57 -15.47 -8.45
CA GLU A 269 -6.36 -15.31 -7.61
C GLU A 269 -6.50 -16.07 -6.28
N ALA A 270 -7.63 -15.91 -5.58
CA ALA A 270 -7.88 -16.58 -4.30
C ALA A 270 -7.89 -18.12 -4.42
N PHE A 271 -8.47 -18.66 -5.50
CA PHE A 271 -8.46 -20.10 -5.77
C PHE A 271 -7.07 -20.63 -6.16
N ALA A 272 -6.29 -19.85 -6.93
CA ALA A 272 -4.93 -20.22 -7.31
C ALA A 272 -4.02 -20.31 -6.07
N GLU A 273 -4.12 -19.35 -5.15
CA GLU A 273 -3.40 -19.33 -3.87
C GLU A 273 -3.73 -20.57 -3.02
N CYS A 274 -5.02 -20.91 -2.93
CA CYS A 274 -5.51 -22.05 -2.16
C CYS A 274 -5.05 -23.39 -2.78
N ARG A 275 -5.00 -23.49 -4.11
CA ARG A 275 -4.46 -24.66 -4.83
C ARG A 275 -2.96 -24.79 -4.62
N TYR A 276 -2.21 -23.69 -4.64
CA TYR A 276 -0.76 -23.71 -4.38
C TYR A 276 -0.43 -24.24 -2.98
N LEU A 277 -1.19 -23.81 -1.96
CA LEU A 277 -1.07 -24.33 -0.59
C LEU A 277 -1.47 -25.81 -0.46
N SER A 278 -2.46 -26.26 -1.23
CA SER A 278 -2.86 -27.68 -1.32
C SER A 278 -1.76 -28.55 -1.94
N THR A 279 -1.20 -28.14 -3.08
CA THR A 279 -0.14 -28.91 -3.77
C THR A 279 1.14 -29.01 -2.94
N LYS A 280 1.53 -27.94 -2.23
CA LYS A 280 2.66 -27.98 -1.29
C LYS A 280 2.42 -28.96 -0.14
N ARG A 281 1.17 -29.06 0.34
CA ARG A 281 0.77 -29.99 1.41
C ARG A 281 0.83 -31.45 0.94
N SER A 282 0.51 -31.74 -0.31
CA SER A 282 0.61 -33.07 -0.91
C SER A 282 2.06 -33.51 -1.12
N ALA A 283 2.94 -32.61 -1.58
CA ALA A 283 4.36 -32.89 -1.79
C ALA A 283 5.14 -33.13 -0.49
N LEU A 284 4.75 -32.47 0.62
CA LEU A 284 5.33 -32.71 1.95
C LEU A 284 4.80 -34.00 2.62
N ALA A 285 3.66 -34.52 2.17
CA ALA A 285 3.07 -35.76 2.68
C ALA A 285 3.61 -37.01 1.98
N THR A 286 4.24 -36.88 0.80
CA THR A 286 4.84 -38.00 0.04
C THR A 286 6.33 -38.22 0.37
N ASN A 287 6.93 -37.36 1.20
CA ASN A 287 8.35 -37.43 1.59
C ASN A 287 8.53 -37.81 3.07
N LYS A 288 7.53 -38.51 3.64
CA LYS A 288 7.59 -39.28 4.89
C LYS A 288 7.19 -40.71 4.57
#